data_AF-A0AAD6FM55-F1
#
_entry.id   AF-A0AAD6FM55-F1
#
_cell.length_a   1.000
_cell.length_b   1.000
_cell.length_c   1.000
_cell.angle_alpha   90.00
_cell.angle_beta   90.00
_cell.angle_gamma   90.00
#
_symmetry.space_group_name_H-M   'P 1'
#
loop_
_entity.id
_entity.type
_entity.pdbx_description
1 polymer ?
#
loop_
_entity_poly.entity_id
_entity_poly.type
_entity_poly.pdbx_seq_one_letter_code
_entity_poly.pdbx_strand_id
1 'polypeptide(L)'
;MSVNSEKSSSPERPETQQKAPVTAPPPPPPPPPPPEPAGPPEPEEEILGSDDEEQEDPADYCKGGYHPVKIGDLFNGRYHVIRKLGWGHFSTVWLCWDI
;
A
#
# COMPACT_ATOMS: atom_id res chain seq x y z
N MET A 1 94.25 -8.38 -7.88
CA MET A 1 94.75 -9.06 -6.66
C MET A 1 94.30 -8.24 -5.45
N SER A 2 93.88 -8.94 -4.39
CA SER A 2 93.87 -8.49 -2.98
C SER A 2 92.85 -7.40 -2.58
N VAL A 3 91.72 -7.76 -1.97
CA VAL A 3 91.43 -8.04 -0.54
C VAL A 3 91.40 -6.82 0.40
N ASN A 4 90.33 -6.77 1.20
CA ASN A 4 90.27 -6.57 2.67
C ASN A 4 88.90 -5.94 3.02
N SER A 5 88.20 -6.26 4.10
CA SER A 5 88.37 -7.25 5.18
C SER A 5 87.04 -7.28 5.95
N GLU A 6 86.69 -8.44 6.48
CA GLU A 6 85.53 -8.73 7.32
C GLU A 6 85.50 -8.00 8.67
N LYS A 7 84.31 -8.14 9.32
CA LYS A 7 83.97 -8.23 10.76
C LYS A 7 83.04 -7.09 11.18
N SER A 8 81.89 -7.29 11.83
CA SER A 8 81.64 -8.15 12.98
C SER A 8 80.14 -8.25 13.33
N SER A 9 79.77 -9.36 13.98
CA SER A 9 78.77 -9.49 15.05
C SER A 9 77.26 -9.49 14.73
N SER A 10 76.76 -10.71 14.45
CA SER A 10 75.69 -11.47 15.13
C SER A 10 74.71 -10.78 16.12
N PRO A 11 73.62 -11.48 16.54
CA PRO A 11 72.45 -11.93 15.78
C PRO A 11 71.13 -11.56 16.53
N GLU A 12 69.95 -11.65 15.93
CA GLU A 12 68.75 -11.86 16.76
C GLU A 12 67.71 -12.78 16.11
N ARG A 13 67.22 -13.69 16.95
CA ARG A 13 66.26 -14.78 16.71
C ARG A 13 64.81 -14.23 16.83
N PRO A 14 63.80 -15.00 16.43
CA PRO A 14 62.44 -14.51 16.18
C PRO A 14 61.56 -14.54 17.45
N GLU A 15 60.82 -13.46 17.72
CA GLU A 15 59.68 -13.49 18.65
C GLU A 15 58.34 -13.60 17.91
N THR A 16 57.93 -14.86 17.76
CA THR A 16 56.69 -15.45 18.28
C THR A 16 55.43 -14.58 18.48
N GLN A 17 54.37 -14.97 17.75
CA GLN A 17 52.95 -15.03 18.15
C GLN A 17 52.18 -13.72 18.43
N GLN A 18 51.33 -13.40 17.45
CA GLN A 18 49.96 -12.93 17.56
C GLN A 18 49.40 -12.77 18.99
N LYS A 19 49.04 -11.54 19.34
CA LYS A 19 47.87 -11.25 20.16
C LYS A 19 47.18 -10.01 19.59
N ALA A 20 45.95 -10.19 19.14
CA ALA A 20 45.12 -9.16 18.51
C ALA A 20 44.98 -7.91 19.39
N PRO A 21 44.95 -6.69 18.84
CA PRO A 21 44.10 -5.67 19.41
C PRO A 21 42.66 -6.08 19.08
N VAL A 22 41.96 -6.64 20.07
CA VAL A 22 40.49 -6.67 20.05
C VAL A 22 40.05 -5.22 20.07
N THR A 23 39.82 -4.64 18.89
CA THR A 23 38.98 -3.46 18.75
C THR A 23 37.66 -3.82 19.42
N ALA A 24 37.33 -3.09 20.50
CA ALA A 24 36.04 -3.26 21.15
C ALA A 24 34.94 -3.17 20.08
N PRO A 25 33.96 -4.08 20.05
CA PRO A 25 32.86 -3.96 19.10
C PRO A 25 32.18 -2.60 19.31
N PRO A 26 31.69 -1.94 18.25
CA PRO A 26 30.91 -0.72 18.41
C PRO A 26 29.73 -1.02 19.35
N PRO A 27 29.29 -0.05 20.17
CA PRO A 27 28.10 -0.26 21.01
C PRO A 27 26.92 -0.64 20.11
N PRO A 28 26.00 -1.49 20.59
CA PRO A 28 24.80 -1.81 19.83
C PRO A 28 24.02 -0.52 19.53
N PRO A 29 23.30 -0.45 18.40
CA PRO A 29 22.40 0.67 18.15
C PRO A 29 21.40 0.80 19.31
N PRO A 30 20.92 2.01 19.64
CA PRO A 30 19.87 2.16 20.62
C PRO A 30 18.65 1.31 20.20
N PRO A 31 17.87 0.79 21.18
CA PRO A 31 16.64 0.07 20.84
C PRO A 31 15.73 0.98 20.01
N PRO A 32 14.95 0.42 19.07
CA PRO A 32 13.94 1.22 18.37
C PRO A 32 13.02 1.87 19.41
N PRO A 33 12.51 3.09 19.15
CA PRO A 33 11.50 3.67 20.02
C PRO A 33 10.34 2.67 20.19
N PRO A 34 9.71 2.60 21.38
CA PRO A 34 8.52 1.77 21.54
C PRO A 34 7.51 2.15 20.45
N PRO A 35 6.74 1.18 19.90
CA PRO A 35 5.68 1.53 18.95
C PRO A 35 4.81 2.58 19.63
N GLU A 36 4.77 3.78 19.04
CA GLU A 36 3.86 4.83 19.51
C GLU A 36 2.47 4.20 19.59
N PRO A 37 1.71 4.42 20.68
CA PRO A 37 0.36 3.90 20.77
C PRO A 37 -0.40 4.45 19.57
N ALA A 38 -0.82 3.52 18.71
CA ALA A 38 -1.56 3.75 17.48
C ALA A 38 -2.33 5.07 17.55
N GLY A 39 -1.78 6.10 16.89
CA GLY A 39 -2.63 7.19 16.41
C GLY A 39 -3.79 6.56 15.66
N PRO A 40 -5.01 7.15 15.72
CA PRO A 40 -6.12 6.63 14.94
C PRO A 40 -5.61 6.39 13.51
N PRO A 41 -5.98 5.27 12.85
CA PRO A 41 -5.52 5.02 11.49
C PRO A 41 -5.85 6.28 10.70
N GLU A 42 -4.82 7.02 10.27
CA GLU A 42 -4.98 8.04 9.25
C GLU A 42 -5.61 7.26 8.09
N PRO A 43 -6.88 7.52 7.72
CA PRO A 43 -7.44 6.86 6.57
C PRO A 43 -6.54 7.23 5.39
N GLU A 44 -5.84 6.21 4.93
CA GLU A 44 -5.52 5.91 3.54
C GLU A 44 -5.88 7.00 2.52
N GLU A 45 -4.92 7.28 1.63
CA GLU A 45 -5.23 7.91 0.34
C GLU A 45 -6.48 7.27 -0.28
N GLU A 46 -7.19 8.02 -1.15
CA GLU A 46 -8.44 7.64 -1.85
C GLU A 46 -9.71 7.99 -1.05
N ILE A 47 -10.53 8.95 -1.45
CA ILE A 47 -11.52 8.80 -2.53
C ILE A 47 -11.63 10.14 -3.27
N LEU A 48 -11.07 10.20 -4.48
CA LEU A 48 -11.45 11.22 -5.47
C LEU A 48 -12.96 11.10 -5.69
N GLY A 49 -13.74 12.12 -5.30
CA GLY A 49 -15.15 12.27 -5.66
C GLY A 49 -15.97 11.00 -5.47
N SER A 50 -16.43 10.77 -4.24
CA SER A 50 -17.34 9.67 -3.89
C SER A 50 -18.40 9.46 -4.97
N ASP A 51 -18.48 8.25 -5.51
CA ASP A 51 -19.52 7.72 -6.42
C ASP A 51 -20.97 8.00 -5.97
N ASP A 52 -21.15 8.55 -4.76
CA ASP A 52 -22.39 9.05 -4.17
C ASP A 52 -23.08 10.15 -5.00
N GLU A 53 -22.34 11.04 -5.69
CA GLU A 53 -22.96 11.98 -6.65
C GLU A 53 -23.37 11.30 -7.97
N GLU A 54 -22.81 10.13 -8.27
CA GLU A 54 -23.09 9.36 -9.49
C GLU A 54 -24.27 8.38 -9.30
N GLN A 55 -24.80 8.23 -8.08
CA GLN A 55 -25.98 7.40 -7.78
C GLN A 55 -27.14 8.21 -7.18
N GLU A 56 -28.38 7.76 -7.41
CA GLU A 56 -29.55 8.45 -6.87
C GLU A 56 -29.69 8.26 -5.35
N ASP A 57 -30.23 9.27 -4.65
CA ASP A 57 -30.42 9.20 -3.19
C ASP A 57 -31.41 8.07 -2.84
N PRO A 58 -31.03 7.09 -2.01
CA PRO A 58 -31.94 6.05 -1.53
C PRO A 58 -33.22 6.58 -0.88
N ALA A 59 -33.20 7.79 -0.30
CA ALA A 59 -34.37 8.44 0.29
C ALA A 59 -35.45 8.85 -0.73
N ASP A 60 -35.08 9.05 -1.99
CA ASP A 60 -36.02 9.40 -3.06
C ASP A 60 -36.91 8.22 -3.48
N TYR A 61 -36.59 6.99 -3.07
CA TYR A 61 -37.44 5.81 -3.25
C TYR A 61 -38.59 5.76 -2.24
N CYS A 62 -39.40 6.82 -2.22
CA CYS A 62 -40.57 6.96 -1.36
C CYS A 62 -41.83 7.30 -2.16
N LYS A 63 -42.98 7.38 -1.49
CA LYS A 63 -44.24 7.75 -2.15
C LYS A 63 -44.12 9.16 -2.73
N GLY A 64 -44.19 9.28 -4.05
CA GLY A 64 -44.06 10.54 -4.77
C GLY A 64 -42.67 10.80 -5.36
N GLY A 65 -41.69 9.94 -5.06
CA GLY A 65 -40.37 9.96 -5.68
C GLY A 65 -40.18 8.86 -6.72
N TYR A 66 -38.97 8.29 -6.80
CA TYR A 66 -38.64 7.26 -7.80
C TYR A 66 -39.42 5.96 -7.58
N HIS A 67 -39.70 5.29 -8.70
CA HIS A 67 -40.26 3.95 -8.69
C HIS A 67 -39.13 2.91 -8.58
N PRO A 68 -39.20 1.95 -7.64
CA PRO A 68 -38.21 0.88 -7.55
C PRO A 68 -38.32 -0.05 -8.75
N VAL A 69 -37.20 -0.31 -9.43
CA VAL A 69 -37.12 -1.18 -10.61
C VAL A 69 -36.05 -2.25 -10.40
N LYS A 70 -36.35 -3.49 -10.78
CA LYS A 70 -35.43 -4.63 -10.72
C LYS A 70 -35.16 -5.19 -12.12
N ILE A 71 -33.99 -5.81 -12.29
CA ILE A 71 -33.69 -6.56 -13.51
C ILE A 71 -34.68 -7.72 -13.64
N GLY A 72 -35.25 -7.87 -14.82
CA GLY A 72 -36.28 -8.87 -15.12
C GLY A 72 -37.73 -8.38 -14.94
N ASP A 73 -37.96 -7.16 -14.44
CA ASP A 73 -39.30 -6.59 -14.37
C ASP A 73 -39.91 -6.46 -15.77
N LEU A 74 -41.24 -6.64 -15.86
CA LEU A 74 -42.00 -6.54 -17.11
C LEU A 74 -42.97 -5.36 -17.04
N PHE A 75 -42.63 -4.28 -17.73
CA PHE A 75 -43.51 -3.11 -17.83
C PHE A 75 -44.51 -3.26 -18.97
N ASN A 76 -45.78 -3.01 -18.66
CA ASN A 76 -46.90 -3.04 -19.61
C ASN A 76 -47.02 -4.36 -20.40
N GLY A 77 -46.53 -5.48 -19.85
CA GLY A 77 -46.54 -6.78 -20.52
C GLY A 77 -45.66 -6.86 -21.78
N ARG A 78 -44.75 -5.89 -22.00
CA ARG A 78 -44.02 -5.72 -23.27
C ARG A 78 -42.55 -5.37 -23.11
N TYR A 79 -42.18 -4.63 -22.06
CA TYR A 79 -40.80 -4.16 -21.88
C TYR A 79 -40.12 -4.90 -20.74
N HIS A 80 -39.15 -5.76 -21.08
CA HIS A 80 -38.39 -6.56 -20.10
C HIS A 80 -37.08 -5.86 -19.72
N VAL A 81 -36.89 -5.54 -18.44
CA VAL A 81 -35.74 -4.78 -17.95
C VAL A 81 -34.45 -5.60 -18.00
N ILE A 82 -33.43 -5.10 -18.72
CA ILE A 82 -32.13 -5.76 -18.89
C ILE A 82 -31.06 -5.17 -17.97
N ARG A 83 -30.92 -3.83 -17.95
CA ARG A 83 -29.94 -3.11 -17.12
C ARG A 83 -30.30 -1.63 -16.97
N LYS A 84 -29.80 -0.99 -15.91
CA LYS A 84 -29.87 0.48 -15.76
C LYS A 84 -28.91 1.15 -16.75
N LEU A 85 -29.35 2.25 -17.37
CA LEU A 85 -28.54 3.08 -18.26
C LEU A 85 -28.04 4.35 -17.57
N GLY A 86 -28.82 4.89 -16.64
CA GLY A 86 -28.47 6.09 -15.90
C GLY A 86 -29.68 6.62 -15.14
N TRP A 87 -29.52 7.82 -14.59
CA TRP A 87 -30.56 8.52 -13.86
C TRP A 87 -30.32 10.02 -13.89
N GLY A 88 -31.33 10.77 -13.48
CA GLY A 88 -31.23 12.17 -13.13
C GLY A 88 -32.40 12.50 -12.20
N HIS A 89 -32.44 13.75 -11.72
CA HIS A 89 -33.33 14.19 -10.64
C HIS A 89 -34.83 13.85 -10.79
N PHE A 90 -35.32 13.60 -12.02
CA PHE A 90 -36.74 13.31 -12.27
C PHE A 90 -37.00 11.90 -12.78
N SER A 91 -35.97 11.17 -13.21
CA SER A 91 -36.16 9.87 -13.85
C SER A 91 -34.95 8.97 -13.74
N THR A 92 -35.23 7.68 -13.68
CA THR A 92 -34.25 6.62 -13.92
C THR A 92 -34.48 6.05 -15.32
N VAL A 93 -33.40 5.73 -16.03
CA VAL A 93 -33.45 5.27 -17.42
C VAL A 93 -32.91 3.85 -17.47
N TRP A 94 -33.70 2.96 -18.07
CA TRP A 94 -33.42 1.51 -18.14
C TRP A 94 -33.42 1.04 -19.59
N LEU A 95 -32.51 0.12 -19.89
CA LEU A 95 -32.51 -0.62 -21.15
C LEU A 95 -33.50 -1.77 -21.01
N CYS A 96 -34.48 -1.81 -21.92
CA CYS A 96 -35.48 -2.87 -21.99
C CYS A 96 -35.43 -3.60 -23.33
N TRP A 97 -35.72 -4.89 -23.31
CA TRP A 97 -36.08 -5.65 -24.50
C TRP A 97 -37.58 -5.52 -24.77
N ASP A 98 -37.96 -5.34 -26.02
CA ASP A 98 -39.35 -5.25 -26.48
C ASP A 98 -39.81 -6.63 -27.00
N ILE A 99 -40.86 -7.21 -26.42
CA ILE A 99 -41.38 -8.54 -26.77
C ILE A 99 -42.59 -8.51 -27.70
#